data_AF-A0A7Y4VUW3-F1
#
_entry.id   AF-A0A7Y4VUW3-F1
#
_cell.length_a   1.000
_cell.length_b   1.000
_cell.length_c   1.000
_cell.angle_alpha   90.00
_cell.angle_beta   90.00
_cell.angle_gamma   90.00
#
_symmetry.space_group_name_H-M   'P 1'
#
loop_
_entity.id
_entity.type
_entity.pdbx_description
1 polymer ?
#
loop_
_entity_poly.entity_id
_entity_poly.type
_entity_poly.pdbx_seq_one_letter_code
_entity_poly.pdbx_strand_id
1 'polypeptide(L)'
;MDTSSEHMESLNKNIEQYEQKARRRAWLFTIIPLLFGVILLSYTVWQIQNYGQKLVEVQVKLDKTTSELNTSTIALQDTRKQLDQANTALTTVQDQLNSTTRELENIQKELDNTQKDLDQANEELKSANVFLANSYSIDAIDEKNSLSFFPFQSDVLYYIQELQYSNVGWNRNGFSEVEGFNSPNFSVYVLQHFGLVSGNYNVDAKPWQILEPVSEPSIGDIVYYEGGYAMFYYEINGDRFVIGMTPLGIIAQRLNFAPILGYLHVPYQ
;
A
#
# COMPACT_ATOMS: atom_id res chain seq x y z
N MET A 1 -86.82 -64.27 -110.90
CA MET A 1 -86.70 -62.82 -111.10
C MET A 1 -87.62 -62.18 -110.07
N ASP A 2 -87.16 -61.44 -109.07
CA ASP A 2 -85.89 -60.76 -108.96
C ASP A 2 -85.51 -60.58 -107.47
N THR A 3 -84.62 -61.44 -106.97
CA THR A 3 -84.10 -61.47 -105.59
C THR A 3 -82.88 -60.56 -105.41
N SER A 4 -82.67 -59.60 -106.32
CA SER A 4 -81.40 -58.86 -106.45
C SER A 4 -81.45 -57.43 -105.87
N SER A 5 -82.62 -56.77 -105.84
CA SER A 5 -82.74 -55.37 -105.39
C SER A 5 -82.74 -55.19 -103.87
N GLU A 6 -83.43 -56.05 -103.11
CA GLU A 6 -83.44 -56.01 -101.64
C GLU A 6 -82.06 -56.33 -101.03
N HIS A 7 -81.26 -57.14 -101.73
CA HIS A 7 -79.93 -57.50 -101.27
C HIS A 7 -78.95 -56.32 -101.38
N MET A 8 -79.02 -55.54 -102.45
CA MET A 8 -78.15 -54.38 -102.70
C MET A 8 -78.41 -53.21 -101.74
N GLU A 9 -79.66 -52.97 -101.36
CA GLU A 9 -80.00 -51.92 -100.39
C GLU A 9 -79.57 -52.28 -98.96
N SER A 10 -79.66 -53.56 -98.58
CA SER A 10 -79.15 -54.07 -97.30
C SER A 10 -77.61 -54.05 -97.24
N LEU A 11 -76.93 -54.28 -98.37
CA LEU A 11 -75.47 -54.20 -98.51
C LEU A 11 -74.98 -52.76 -98.36
N ASN A 12 -75.63 -51.78 -99.00
CA ASN A 12 -75.25 -50.37 -98.86
C ASN A 12 -75.39 -49.86 -97.43
N LYS A 13 -76.51 -50.17 -96.77
CA LYS A 13 -76.74 -49.78 -95.36
C LYS A 13 -75.77 -50.45 -94.40
N ASN A 14 -75.37 -51.69 -94.68
CA ASN A 14 -74.33 -52.39 -93.92
C ASN A 14 -72.95 -51.76 -94.14
N ILE A 15 -72.57 -51.44 -95.38
CA ILE A 15 -71.29 -50.78 -95.70
C ILE A 15 -71.18 -49.41 -95.01
N GLU A 16 -72.26 -48.63 -95.00
CA GLU A 16 -72.30 -47.33 -94.33
C GLU A 16 -72.19 -47.45 -92.80
N GLN A 17 -72.79 -48.49 -92.20
CA GLN A 17 -72.58 -48.82 -90.78
C GLN A 17 -71.16 -49.33 -90.49
N TYR A 18 -70.54 -50.07 -91.42
CA TYR A 18 -69.14 -50.50 -91.30
C TYR A 18 -68.19 -49.31 -91.41
N GLU A 19 -68.46 -48.33 -92.27
CA GLU A 19 -67.67 -47.10 -92.35
C GLU A 19 -67.85 -46.21 -91.11
N GLN A 20 -69.05 -46.07 -90.55
CA GLN A 20 -69.23 -45.33 -89.29
C GLN A 20 -68.56 -46.03 -88.11
N LYS A 21 -68.63 -47.37 -88.04
CA LYS A 21 -67.92 -48.15 -87.03
C LYS A 21 -66.40 -48.10 -87.22
N ALA A 22 -65.92 -48.12 -88.46
CA ALA A 22 -64.50 -48.00 -88.78
C ALA A 22 -63.98 -46.58 -88.48
N ARG A 23 -64.74 -45.52 -88.78
CA ARG A 23 -64.40 -44.13 -88.42
C ARG A 23 -64.44 -43.90 -86.92
N ARG A 24 -65.40 -44.47 -86.19
CA ARG A 24 -65.41 -44.45 -84.73
C ARG A 24 -64.21 -45.20 -84.15
N ARG A 25 -63.86 -46.37 -84.69
CA ARG A 25 -62.66 -47.11 -84.27
C ARG A 25 -61.38 -46.33 -84.61
N ALA A 26 -61.27 -45.76 -85.80
CA ALA A 26 -60.14 -44.92 -86.21
C ALA A 26 -60.03 -43.68 -85.31
N TRP A 27 -61.14 -43.01 -84.99
CA TRP A 27 -61.20 -41.88 -84.04
C TRP A 27 -60.78 -42.31 -82.63
N LEU A 28 -61.23 -43.48 -82.17
CA LEU A 28 -60.79 -44.07 -80.89
C LEU A 28 -59.30 -44.43 -80.90
N PHE A 29 -58.74 -44.87 -82.03
CA PHE A 29 -57.33 -45.31 -82.11
C PHE A 29 -56.34 -44.18 -82.44
N THR A 30 -56.76 -43.06 -83.04
CA THR A 30 -55.86 -41.94 -83.37
C THR A 30 -56.04 -40.74 -82.45
N ILE A 31 -57.28 -40.39 -82.08
CA ILE A 31 -57.55 -39.15 -81.34
C ILE A 31 -57.44 -39.35 -79.83
N ILE A 32 -57.80 -40.53 -79.30
CA ILE A 32 -57.63 -40.80 -77.86
C ILE A 32 -56.14 -40.78 -77.46
N PRO A 33 -55.20 -41.45 -78.17
CA PRO A 33 -53.79 -41.37 -77.81
C PRO A 33 -53.20 -39.95 -77.94
N LEU A 34 -53.66 -39.17 -78.92
CA LEU A 34 -53.25 -37.76 -79.08
C LEU A 34 -53.75 -36.88 -77.93
N LEU A 35 -55.03 -36.99 -77.55
CA LEU A 35 -55.58 -36.27 -76.39
C LEU A 35 -54.90 -36.68 -75.09
N PHE A 36 -54.64 -37.97 -74.91
CA PHE A 36 -53.89 -38.47 -73.76
C PHE A 36 -52.46 -37.91 -73.73
N GLY A 37 -51.78 -37.87 -74.88
CA GLY A 37 -50.47 -37.24 -75.01
C GLY A 37 -50.48 -35.75 -74.65
N VAL A 38 -51.48 -34.99 -75.10
CA VAL A 38 -51.64 -33.57 -74.75
C VAL A 38 -51.90 -33.36 -73.26
N ILE A 39 -52.74 -34.19 -72.64
CA ILE A 39 -53.01 -34.14 -71.20
C ILE A 39 -51.74 -34.45 -70.40
N LEU A 40 -50.99 -35.47 -70.81
CA LEU A 40 -49.75 -35.88 -70.15
C LEU A 40 -48.67 -34.79 -70.30
N LEU A 41 -48.55 -34.17 -71.48
CA LEU A 41 -47.67 -33.02 -71.72
C LEU A 41 -48.10 -31.79 -70.89
N SER A 42 -49.39 -31.55 -70.76
CA SER A 42 -49.91 -30.45 -69.94
C SER A 42 -49.63 -30.69 -68.45
N TYR A 43 -49.76 -31.93 -67.98
CA TYR A 43 -49.41 -32.33 -66.62
C TYR A 43 -47.91 -32.20 -66.35
N THR A 44 -47.05 -32.61 -67.28
CA THR A 44 -45.59 -32.47 -67.11
C THR A 44 -45.17 -31.01 -67.13
N VAL A 45 -45.73 -30.16 -68.01
CA VAL A 45 -45.49 -28.71 -68.01
C VAL A 45 -45.95 -28.08 -66.70
N TRP A 46 -47.13 -28.44 -66.19
CA TRP A 46 -47.62 -27.97 -64.90
C TRP A 46 -46.71 -28.40 -63.74
N GLN A 47 -46.25 -29.66 -63.74
CA GLN A 47 -45.30 -30.14 -62.74
C GLN A 47 -43.98 -29.36 -62.82
N ILE A 48 -43.42 -29.15 -64.02
CA ILE A 48 -42.18 -28.38 -64.22
C ILE A 48 -42.33 -26.96 -63.68
N GLN A 49 -43.47 -26.30 -63.92
CA GLN A 49 -43.74 -24.97 -63.38
C GLN A 49 -43.84 -24.97 -61.85
N ASN A 50 -44.54 -25.94 -61.27
CA ASN A 50 -44.68 -26.08 -59.82
C ASN A 50 -43.33 -26.35 -59.14
N TYR A 51 -42.49 -27.21 -59.71
CA TYR A 51 -41.13 -27.45 -59.23
C TYR A 51 -40.25 -26.21 -59.39
N GLY A 52 -40.37 -25.47 -60.50
CA GLY A 52 -39.68 -24.21 -60.73
C GLY A 52 -40.00 -23.17 -59.65
N GLN A 53 -41.28 -23.02 -59.29
CA GLN A 53 -41.68 -22.10 -58.21
C GLN A 53 -41.13 -22.52 -56.84
N LYS A 54 -41.16 -23.82 -56.51
CA LYS A 54 -40.59 -24.33 -55.26
C LYS A 54 -39.08 -24.09 -55.16
N LEU A 55 -38.35 -24.25 -56.26
CA LEU A 55 -36.92 -23.96 -56.29
C LEU A 55 -36.62 -22.47 -56.05
N VAL A 56 -37.41 -21.58 -56.64
CA VAL A 56 -37.30 -20.13 -56.38
C VAL A 56 -37.60 -19.82 -54.91
N GLU A 57 -38.64 -20.41 -54.32
CA GLU A 57 -38.97 -20.20 -52.91
C GLU A 57 -37.86 -20.69 -51.98
N VAL A 58 -37.28 -21.86 -52.27
CA VAL A 58 -36.14 -22.40 -51.51
C VAL A 58 -34.92 -21.50 -51.64
N GLN A 59 -34.63 -20.98 -52.83
CA GLN A 59 -33.52 -20.04 -53.04
C GLN A 59 -33.71 -18.76 -52.22
N VAL A 60 -34.91 -18.16 -52.26
CA VAL A 60 -35.21 -16.94 -51.48
C VAL A 60 -35.07 -17.20 -49.98
N LYS A 61 -35.52 -18.36 -49.49
CA LYS A 61 -35.33 -18.74 -48.08
C LYS A 61 -33.85 -18.91 -47.74
N LEU A 62 -33.06 -19.56 -48.60
CA LEU A 62 -31.63 -19.75 -48.40
C LEU A 62 -30.89 -18.41 -48.37
N ASP A 63 -31.21 -17.50 -49.30
CA ASP A 63 -30.61 -16.16 -49.34
C ASP A 63 -30.94 -15.37 -48.08
N LYS A 64 -32.20 -15.45 -47.60
CA LYS A 64 -32.63 -14.82 -46.35
C LYS A 64 -31.88 -15.39 -45.15
N THR A 65 -31.83 -16.71 -45.00
CA THR A 65 -31.11 -17.36 -43.90
C THR A 65 -29.61 -17.06 -43.94
N THR A 66 -29.01 -17.00 -45.13
CA THR A 66 -27.61 -16.61 -45.31
C THR A 66 -27.38 -15.17 -44.86
N SER A 67 -28.28 -14.25 -45.20
CA SER A 67 -28.20 -12.86 -44.74
C SER A 67 -28.34 -12.76 -43.22
N GLU A 68 -29.29 -13.48 -42.61
CA GLU A 68 -29.49 -13.50 -41.17
C GLU A 68 -28.25 -14.06 -40.44
N LEU A 69 -27.65 -15.12 -40.98
CA LEU A 69 -26.42 -15.70 -40.45
C LEU A 69 -25.25 -14.72 -40.51
N ASN A 70 -25.10 -13.99 -41.63
CA ASN A 70 -24.08 -12.96 -41.78
C ASN A 70 -24.27 -11.83 -40.75
N THR A 71 -25.50 -11.34 -40.58
CA THR A 71 -25.81 -10.33 -39.56
C THR A 71 -25.50 -10.84 -38.14
N SER A 72 -25.89 -12.07 -37.83
CA SER A 72 -25.59 -12.68 -36.53
C SER A 72 -24.09 -12.85 -36.29
N THR A 73 -23.32 -13.16 -37.35
CA THR A 73 -21.86 -13.31 -37.27
C THR A 73 -21.19 -11.97 -36.95
N ILE A 74 -21.64 -10.88 -37.60
CA ILE A 74 -21.15 -9.52 -37.33
C ILE A 74 -21.47 -9.13 -35.88
N ALA A 75 -22.70 -9.34 -35.42
CA ALA A 75 -23.09 -9.04 -34.05
C ALA A 75 -22.26 -9.81 -33.00
N LEU A 76 -21.92 -11.07 -33.29
CA LEU A 76 -21.05 -11.87 -32.42
C LEU A 76 -19.61 -11.31 -32.38
N GLN A 77 -19.08 -10.89 -33.53
CA GLN A 77 -17.75 -10.26 -33.60
C GLN A 77 -17.69 -8.95 -32.81
N ASP A 78 -18.73 -8.11 -32.94
CA ASP A 78 -18.84 -6.86 -32.18
C ASP A 78 -18.95 -7.13 -30.67
N THR A 79 -19.77 -8.10 -30.27
CA THR A 79 -19.90 -8.51 -28.86
C THR A 79 -18.56 -9.00 -28.31
N ARG A 80 -17.81 -9.79 -29.07
CA ARG A 80 -16.48 -10.26 -28.67
C ARG A 80 -15.50 -9.10 -28.49
N LYS A 81 -15.51 -8.13 -29.41
CA LYS A 81 -14.67 -6.93 -29.30
C LYS A 81 -15.01 -6.11 -28.06
N GLN A 82 -16.29 -5.95 -27.74
CA GLN A 82 -16.73 -5.27 -26.52
C GLN A 82 -16.29 -6.01 -25.26
N LEU A 83 -16.36 -7.34 -25.26
CA LEU A 83 -15.87 -8.17 -24.15
C LEU A 83 -14.36 -8.01 -23.94
N ASP A 84 -13.57 -8.02 -25.02
CA ASP A 84 -12.12 -7.82 -24.94
C ASP A 84 -11.76 -6.42 -24.41
N GLN A 85 -12.51 -5.40 -24.82
CA GLN A 85 -12.37 -4.04 -24.29
C GLN A 85 -12.72 -3.95 -22.80
N ALA A 86 -13.81 -4.60 -22.37
CA ALA A 86 -14.22 -4.64 -20.97
C ALA A 86 -13.19 -5.36 -20.09
N ASN A 87 -12.63 -6.49 -20.56
CA ASN A 87 -11.57 -7.21 -19.86
C ASN A 87 -10.27 -6.38 -19.72
N THR A 88 -9.93 -5.62 -20.77
CA THR A 88 -8.79 -4.70 -20.73
C THR A 88 -9.00 -3.60 -19.69
N ALA A 89 -10.19 -2.98 -19.69
CA ALA A 89 -10.55 -1.96 -18.71
C ALA A 89 -10.53 -2.50 -17.28
N LEU A 90 -11.06 -3.71 -17.06
CA LEU A 90 -11.04 -4.38 -15.75
C LEU A 90 -9.60 -4.60 -15.26
N THR A 91 -8.70 -5.03 -16.14
CA THR A 91 -7.29 -5.23 -15.82
C THR A 91 -6.62 -3.92 -15.43
N THR A 92 -6.89 -2.83 -16.17
CA THR A 92 -6.38 -1.49 -15.83
C THR A 92 -6.87 -1.01 -14.46
N VAL A 93 -8.15 -1.21 -14.15
CA VAL A 93 -8.71 -0.85 -12.84
C VAL A 93 -8.07 -1.68 -11.72
N GLN A 94 -7.83 -2.97 -11.94
CA GLN A 94 -7.16 -3.82 -10.97
C GLN A 94 -5.72 -3.36 -10.70
N ASP A 95 -4.98 -2.98 -11.75
CA ASP A 95 -3.62 -2.46 -11.61
C ASP A 95 -3.59 -1.12 -10.86
N GLN A 96 -4.54 -0.23 -11.15
CA GLN A 96 -4.71 1.02 -10.42
C GLN A 96 -5.03 0.79 -8.94
N LEU A 97 -5.96 -0.12 -8.63
CA LEU A 97 -6.30 -0.48 -7.25
C LEU A 97 -5.08 -1.02 -6.50
N ASN A 98 -4.30 -1.89 -7.13
CA ASN A 98 -3.08 -2.43 -6.54
C ASN A 98 -2.03 -1.33 -6.29
N SER A 99 -1.89 -0.37 -7.21
CA SER A 99 -0.99 0.79 -7.05
C SER A 99 -1.42 1.66 -5.88
N THR A 100 -2.68 2.07 -5.84
CA THR A 100 -3.24 2.90 -4.75
C THR A 100 -3.14 2.19 -3.40
N THR A 101 -3.32 0.87 -3.35
CA THR A 101 -3.16 0.10 -2.10
C THR A 101 -1.71 0.18 -1.58
N ARG A 102 -0.71 0.03 -2.46
CA ARG A 102 0.70 0.19 -2.07
C ARG A 102 1.04 1.60 -1.63
N GLU A 103 0.48 2.61 -2.30
CA GLU A 103 0.64 4.01 -1.90
C GLU A 103 0.08 4.26 -0.50
N LEU A 104 -1.13 3.75 -0.20
CA LEU A 104 -1.72 3.84 1.13
C LEU A 104 -0.88 3.14 2.21
N GLU A 105 -0.34 1.96 1.92
CA GLU A 105 0.57 1.26 2.85
C GLU A 105 1.84 2.07 3.14
N ASN A 106 2.40 2.73 2.12
CA ASN A 106 3.58 3.58 2.30
C ASN A 106 3.26 4.83 3.11
N ILE A 107 2.15 5.51 2.81
CA ILE A 107 1.68 6.68 3.57
C ILE A 107 1.45 6.31 5.04
N GLN A 108 0.86 5.13 5.31
CA GLN A 108 0.65 4.69 6.69
C GLN A 108 1.98 4.50 7.45
N LYS A 109 3.01 3.92 6.81
CA LYS A 109 4.34 3.79 7.42
C LYS A 109 5.00 5.14 7.68
N GLU A 110 4.87 6.08 6.75
CA GLU A 110 5.39 7.44 6.92
C GLU A 110 4.69 8.17 8.08
N LEU A 111 3.36 7.99 8.22
CA LEU A 111 2.59 8.54 9.33
C LEU A 111 3.04 7.95 10.67
N ASP A 112 3.22 6.62 10.75
CA ASP A 112 3.68 5.95 11.97
C ASP A 112 5.09 6.41 12.40
N ASN A 113 5.99 6.61 11.43
CA ASN A 113 7.33 7.13 11.70
C ASN A 113 7.28 8.58 12.18
N THR A 114 6.48 9.42 11.50
CA THR A 114 6.29 10.83 11.89
C THR A 114 5.74 10.95 13.31
N GLN A 115 4.82 10.07 13.70
CA GLN A 115 4.27 10.06 15.05
C GLN A 115 5.35 9.72 16.10
N LYS A 116 6.22 8.75 15.82
CA LYS A 116 7.33 8.41 16.73
C LYS A 116 8.31 9.57 16.88
N ASP A 117 8.65 10.23 15.78
CA ASP A 117 9.55 11.39 15.79
C ASP A 117 8.94 12.55 16.60
N LEU A 118 7.62 12.77 16.47
CA LEU A 118 6.89 13.77 17.24
C LEU A 118 6.88 13.43 18.74
N ASP A 119 6.63 12.17 19.10
CA ASP A 119 6.65 11.72 20.48
C ASP A 119 8.05 11.89 21.11
N GLN A 120 9.10 11.55 20.36
CA GLN A 120 10.48 11.76 20.80
C GLN A 120 10.79 13.25 21.01
N ALA A 121 10.45 14.11 20.04
CA ALA A 121 10.68 15.54 20.14
C ALA A 121 9.93 16.17 21.33
N ASN A 122 8.72 15.69 21.62
CA ASN A 122 7.94 16.14 22.77
C ASN A 122 8.60 15.75 24.10
N GLU A 123 9.14 14.53 24.22
CA GLU A 123 9.87 14.11 25.42
C GLU A 123 11.19 14.88 25.60
N GLU A 124 11.90 15.16 24.50
CA GLU A 124 13.10 16.02 24.52
C GLU A 124 12.76 17.44 24.98
N LEU A 125 11.68 18.03 24.45
CA LEU A 125 11.22 19.37 24.82
C LEU A 125 10.76 19.43 26.28
N LYS A 126 10.05 18.41 26.77
CA LYS A 126 9.64 18.30 28.17
C LYS A 126 10.86 18.22 29.08
N SER A 127 11.86 17.41 28.71
CA SER A 127 13.12 17.30 29.44
C SER A 127 13.86 18.65 29.47
N ALA A 128 13.98 19.33 28.32
CA ALA A 128 14.60 20.64 28.23
C ALA A 128 13.90 21.69 29.12
N ASN A 129 12.57 21.69 29.13
CA ASN A 129 11.79 22.58 30.00
C ASN A 129 12.04 22.33 31.49
N VAL A 130 12.17 21.07 31.92
CA VAL A 130 12.51 20.74 33.31
C VAL A 130 13.87 21.32 33.68
N PHE A 131 14.88 21.18 32.81
CA PHE A 131 16.21 21.74 33.05
C PHE A 131 16.21 23.26 33.09
N LEU A 132 15.52 23.93 32.15
CA LEU A 132 15.47 25.39 32.14
C LEU A 132 14.74 25.95 33.36
N ALA A 133 13.61 25.34 33.74
CA ALA A 133 12.81 25.78 34.88
C ALA A 133 13.53 25.60 36.24
N ASN A 134 14.44 24.63 36.33
CA ASN A 134 15.20 24.35 37.54
C ASN A 134 16.63 24.89 37.52
N SER A 135 17.01 25.63 36.47
CA SER A 135 18.35 26.21 36.36
C SER A 135 18.69 27.08 37.57
N TYR A 136 19.92 26.93 38.04
CA TYR A 136 20.48 27.71 39.13
C TYR A 136 21.57 28.64 38.58
N SER A 137 21.51 29.92 38.95
CA SER A 137 22.53 30.90 38.57
C SER A 137 23.54 31.00 39.70
N ILE A 138 24.80 30.71 39.40
CA ILE A 138 25.90 30.84 40.35
C ILE A 138 26.42 32.28 40.26
N ASP A 139 26.25 33.07 41.34
CA ASP A 139 26.86 34.39 41.45
C ASP A 139 28.29 34.25 42.00
N ALA A 140 29.27 34.77 41.26
CA ALA A 140 30.69 34.64 41.58
C ALA A 140 31.08 35.28 42.93
N ILE A 141 30.35 36.30 43.40
CA ILE A 141 30.60 36.95 44.70
C ILE A 141 30.12 36.03 45.82
N ASP A 142 28.91 35.49 45.68
CA ASP A 142 28.31 34.59 46.67
C ASP A 142 29.05 33.27 46.77
N GLU A 143 29.50 32.75 45.62
CA GLU A 143 30.37 31.58 45.51
C GLU A 143 31.66 31.78 46.31
N LYS A 144 32.39 32.86 46.03
CA LYS A 144 33.67 33.14 46.69
C LYS A 144 33.52 33.29 48.20
N ASN A 145 32.44 33.92 48.66
CA ASN A 145 32.19 34.09 50.10
C ASN A 145 31.81 32.76 50.76
N SER A 146 30.91 31.99 50.16
CA SER A 146 30.36 30.74 50.72
C SER A 146 31.36 29.58 50.69
N LEU A 147 32.15 29.47 49.62
CA LEU A 147 33.09 28.37 49.41
C LEU A 147 34.51 28.66 49.91
N SER A 148 34.73 29.84 50.53
CA SER A 148 36.03 30.18 51.13
C SER A 148 36.51 29.19 52.19
N PHE A 149 35.59 28.45 52.82
CA PHE A 149 35.89 27.39 53.79
C PHE A 149 36.14 26.01 53.16
N PHE A 150 35.95 25.87 51.85
CA PHE A 150 36.02 24.61 51.09
C PHE A 150 36.91 24.79 49.84
N PRO A 151 38.23 25.04 50.00
CA PRO A 151 39.10 25.44 48.90
C PRO A 151 39.17 24.38 47.78
N PHE A 152 39.31 23.09 48.13
CA PHE A 152 39.38 22.02 47.13
C PHE A 152 38.06 21.83 46.36
N GLN A 153 36.93 21.94 47.05
CA GLN A 153 35.62 21.87 46.43
C GLN A 153 35.39 23.09 45.51
N SER A 154 35.88 24.27 45.90
CA SER A 154 35.84 25.46 45.07
C SER A 154 36.64 25.26 43.78
N ASP A 155 37.82 24.64 43.85
CA ASP A 155 38.62 24.34 42.65
C ASP A 155 37.89 23.39 41.70
N VAL A 156 37.20 22.37 42.23
CA VAL A 156 36.34 21.48 41.44
C VAL A 156 35.22 22.26 40.75
N LEU A 157 34.54 23.16 41.46
CA LEU A 157 33.48 23.98 40.89
C LEU A 157 34.00 24.87 39.76
N TYR A 158 35.14 25.55 39.97
CA TYR A 158 35.77 26.39 38.96
C TYR A 158 36.14 25.61 37.71
N TYR A 159 36.69 24.41 37.87
CA TYR A 159 37.01 23.57 36.72
C TYR A 159 35.76 23.13 35.95
N ILE A 160 34.67 22.76 36.65
CA ILE A 160 33.39 22.45 35.99
C ILE A 160 32.84 23.66 35.23
N GLN A 161 32.94 24.86 35.80
CA GLN A 161 32.55 26.10 35.12
C GLN A 161 33.44 26.38 33.90
N GLU A 162 34.75 26.12 33.96
CA GLU A 162 35.65 26.27 32.81
C GLU A 162 35.26 25.33 31.66
N LEU A 163 34.92 24.07 31.97
CA LEU A 163 34.40 23.12 30.99
C LEU A 163 33.05 23.58 30.41
N GLN A 164 32.20 24.20 31.24
CA GLN A 164 30.96 24.82 30.79
C GLN A 164 31.23 25.98 29.81
N TYR A 165 32.16 26.88 30.14
CA TYR A 165 32.56 28.00 29.25
C TYR A 165 33.20 27.52 27.96
N SER A 166 33.93 26.40 28.01
CA SER A 166 34.51 25.75 26.84
C SER A 166 33.49 25.00 25.98
N ASN A 167 32.20 25.04 26.38
CA ASN A 167 31.08 24.43 25.68
C ASN A 167 31.28 22.92 25.44
N VAL A 168 31.80 22.22 26.45
CA VAL A 168 31.92 20.76 26.41
C VAL A 168 30.51 20.16 26.28
N GLY A 169 30.32 19.40 25.21
CA GLY A 169 29.01 18.90 24.81
C GLY A 169 28.57 17.63 25.54
N TRP A 170 27.28 17.35 25.46
CA TRP A 170 26.74 16.07 25.85
C TRP A 170 26.94 15.02 24.75
N ASN A 171 27.33 13.82 25.15
CA ASN A 171 27.37 12.66 24.27
C ASN A 171 27.10 11.39 25.07
N ARG A 172 26.09 10.63 24.67
CA ARG A 172 25.66 9.39 25.34
C ARG A 172 26.82 8.42 25.61
N ASN A 173 27.76 8.31 24.67
CA ASN A 173 28.90 7.41 24.74
C ASN A 173 30.24 8.16 24.88
N GLY A 174 30.19 9.46 25.15
CA GLY A 174 31.38 10.29 25.23
C GLY A 174 32.12 10.14 26.56
N PHE A 175 33.44 10.30 26.50
CA PHE A 175 34.35 10.17 27.64
C PHE A 175 35.53 11.15 27.58
N SER A 176 35.44 12.20 26.76
CA SER A 176 36.49 13.20 26.61
C SER A 176 35.91 14.58 26.33
N GLU A 177 36.67 15.65 26.62
CA GLU A 177 36.24 17.02 26.33
C GLU A 177 35.92 17.25 24.84
N VAL A 178 36.60 16.54 23.95
CA VAL A 178 36.43 16.65 22.48
C VAL A 178 35.16 15.94 22.01
N GLU A 179 34.91 14.73 22.50
CA GLU A 179 33.74 13.93 22.10
C GLU A 179 32.48 14.31 22.88
N GLY A 180 32.64 14.99 24.02
CA GLY A 180 31.63 15.23 25.02
C GLY A 180 31.55 14.12 26.06
N PHE A 181 30.58 14.25 26.97
CA PHE A 181 30.37 13.29 28.06
C PHE A 181 28.89 12.96 28.26
N ASN A 182 28.61 11.79 28.81
CA ASN A 182 27.36 11.57 29.53
C ASN A 182 27.54 12.01 31.00
N SER A 183 26.47 12.02 31.80
CA SER A 183 26.52 12.53 33.17
C SER A 183 27.46 11.75 34.10
N PRO A 184 27.40 10.40 34.17
CA PRO A 184 28.35 9.62 34.96
C PRO A 184 29.80 9.79 34.54
N ASN A 185 30.10 9.70 33.23
CA ASN A 185 31.46 9.82 32.72
C ASN A 185 32.05 11.20 33.00
N PHE A 186 31.24 12.26 32.87
CA PHE A 186 31.65 13.61 33.23
C PHE A 186 32.09 13.70 34.70
N SER A 187 31.27 13.16 35.60
CA SER A 187 31.60 13.22 37.04
C SER A 187 32.87 12.44 37.38
N VAL A 188 33.07 11.24 36.81
CA VAL A 188 34.31 10.47 37.00
C VAL A 188 35.51 11.18 36.40
N TYR A 189 35.34 11.80 35.22
CA TYR A 189 36.39 12.58 34.57
C TYR A 189 36.88 13.74 35.45
N VAL A 190 35.95 14.49 36.05
CA VAL A 190 36.28 15.56 36.98
C VAL A 190 36.99 15.01 38.23
N LEU A 191 36.51 13.90 38.81
CA LEU A 191 37.19 13.28 39.95
C LEU A 191 38.62 12.83 39.61
N GLN A 192 38.85 12.30 38.42
CA GLN A 192 40.18 11.89 37.95
C GLN A 192 41.10 13.09 37.74
N HIS A 193 40.58 14.19 37.21
CA HIS A 193 41.35 15.43 37.02
C HIS A 193 41.99 15.92 38.34
N PHE A 194 41.25 15.81 39.45
CA PHE A 194 41.70 16.21 40.78
C PHE A 194 42.38 15.09 41.57
N GLY A 195 42.58 13.91 40.99
CA GLY A 195 43.19 12.77 41.70
C GLY A 195 42.33 12.21 42.85
N LEU A 196 41.03 12.51 42.88
CA LEU A 196 40.07 12.05 43.89
C LEU A 196 39.69 10.58 43.70
N VAL A 197 39.87 10.06 42.47
CA VAL A 197 39.75 8.65 42.13
C VAL A 197 40.93 8.24 41.23
N SER A 198 41.28 6.95 41.21
CA SER A 198 42.41 6.45 40.42
C SER A 198 42.17 6.54 38.90
N GLY A 199 43.24 6.75 38.12
CA GLY A 199 43.16 6.95 36.66
C GLY A 199 42.88 5.70 35.81
N ASN A 200 42.63 4.54 36.42
CA ASN A 200 42.49 3.26 35.70
C ASN A 200 41.03 2.89 35.38
N TYR A 201 40.09 3.82 35.47
CA TYR A 201 38.67 3.51 35.29
C TYR A 201 38.24 3.59 33.83
N ASN A 202 37.49 2.56 33.41
CA ASN A 202 37.00 2.38 32.05
C ASN A 202 35.93 3.41 31.66
N VAL A 203 35.68 3.55 30.36
CA VAL A 203 34.69 4.45 29.71
C VAL A 203 33.24 4.31 30.23
N ASP A 204 32.95 3.31 31.07
CA ASP A 204 31.63 3.03 31.66
C ASP A 204 31.61 2.99 33.20
N ALA A 205 32.70 3.40 33.85
CA ALA A 205 32.77 3.38 35.31
C ALA A 205 31.81 4.42 35.87
N LYS A 206 30.86 3.97 36.70
CA LYS A 206 29.85 4.83 37.30
C LYS A 206 30.29 5.30 38.69
N PRO A 207 30.00 6.54 39.10
CA PRO A 207 30.41 7.05 40.41
C PRO A 207 29.98 6.17 41.58
N TRP A 208 28.77 5.62 41.55
CA TRP A 208 28.24 4.74 42.60
C TRP A 208 28.89 3.35 42.67
N GLN A 209 29.78 3.02 41.74
CA GLN A 209 30.61 1.82 41.80
C GLN A 209 31.98 2.10 42.44
N ILE A 210 32.33 3.37 42.63
CA ILE A 210 33.67 3.82 43.00
C ILE A 210 33.66 4.58 44.33
N LEU A 211 32.59 5.32 44.59
CA LEU A 211 32.42 6.16 45.77
C LEU A 211 31.51 5.50 46.80
N GLU A 212 31.72 5.85 48.06
CA GLU A 212 30.94 5.34 49.18
C GLU A 212 29.58 6.08 49.28
N PRO A 213 28.46 5.37 49.47
CA PRO A 213 27.16 6.00 49.64
C PRO A 213 27.03 6.69 50.99
N VAL A 214 26.36 7.85 51.02
CA VAL A 214 26.06 8.61 52.24
C VAL A 214 24.57 8.96 52.33
N SER A 215 24.10 9.23 53.55
CA SER A 215 22.69 9.56 53.81
C SER A 215 22.33 11.00 53.45
N GLU A 216 23.29 11.92 53.56
CA GLU A 216 23.14 13.33 53.20
C GLU A 216 24.43 13.81 52.52
N PRO A 217 24.33 14.67 51.48
CA PRO A 217 25.52 15.17 50.77
C PRO A 217 26.18 16.30 51.54
N SER A 218 27.52 16.31 51.55
CA SER A 218 28.36 17.46 51.89
C SER A 218 28.76 18.22 50.63
N ILE A 219 29.18 19.48 50.77
CA ILE A 219 29.66 20.29 49.62
C ILE A 219 30.76 19.51 48.88
N GLY A 220 30.59 19.38 47.56
CA GLY A 220 31.45 18.62 46.67
C GLY A 220 31.08 17.14 46.48
N ASP A 221 30.18 16.58 47.29
CA ASP A 221 29.69 15.20 47.10
C ASP A 221 28.87 15.06 45.81
N ILE A 222 28.65 13.83 45.35
CA ILE A 222 27.85 13.58 44.14
C ILE A 222 26.43 13.16 44.50
N VAL A 223 25.45 13.78 43.84
CA VAL A 223 24.04 13.35 43.85
C VAL A 223 23.75 12.60 42.56
N TYR A 224 23.08 11.45 42.66
CA TYR A 224 22.62 10.71 41.48
C TYR A 224 21.11 10.52 41.45
N TYR A 225 20.55 10.52 40.24
CA TYR A 225 19.11 10.65 39.98
C TYR A 225 18.55 9.50 39.14
N GLU A 226 17.23 9.33 39.16
CA GLU A 226 16.54 8.27 38.39
C GLU A 226 16.80 8.37 36.88
N GLY A 227 17.08 9.58 36.37
CA GLY A 227 17.48 9.83 34.97
C GLY A 227 18.93 9.47 34.62
N GLY A 228 19.68 8.84 35.53
CA GLY A 228 21.08 8.48 35.33
C GLY A 228 22.06 9.65 35.42
N TYR A 229 21.61 10.79 35.95
CA TYR A 229 22.47 11.95 36.21
C TYR A 229 23.35 11.70 37.44
N ALA A 230 24.59 12.17 37.38
CA ALA A 230 25.52 12.21 38.52
C ALA A 230 26.16 13.61 38.54
N MET A 231 25.87 14.38 39.58
CA MET A 231 26.18 15.82 39.62
C MET A 231 26.78 16.21 40.96
N PHE A 232 27.70 17.17 40.95
CA PHE A 232 28.37 17.67 42.16
C PHE A 232 27.43 18.58 42.94
N TYR A 233 27.32 18.35 44.24
CA TYR A 233 26.49 19.08 45.18
C TYR A 233 27.18 20.33 45.73
N TYR A 234 26.46 21.43 45.80
CA TYR A 234 26.90 22.66 46.41
C TYR A 234 25.77 23.34 47.18
N GLU A 235 26.16 24.11 48.19
CA GLU A 235 25.25 24.97 48.95
C GLU A 235 25.87 26.36 49.04
N ILE A 236 25.18 27.37 48.52
CA ILE A 236 25.61 28.78 48.54
C ILE A 236 24.48 29.60 49.15
N ASN A 237 24.77 30.40 50.20
CA ASN A 237 23.77 31.20 50.90
C ASN A 237 22.51 30.43 51.39
N GLY A 238 22.64 29.12 51.65
CA GLY A 238 21.55 28.23 52.05
C GLY A 238 20.73 27.65 50.89
N ASP A 239 21.00 28.07 49.64
CA ASP A 239 20.41 27.48 48.45
C ASP A 239 21.23 26.27 48.00
N ARG A 240 20.54 25.14 47.88
CA ARG A 240 21.11 23.84 47.50
C ARG A 240 20.95 23.59 46.01
N PHE A 241 22.06 23.34 45.34
CA PHE A 241 22.09 23.06 43.91
C PHE A 241 23.09 21.95 43.59
N VAL A 242 23.01 21.47 42.37
CA VAL A 242 23.98 20.54 41.80
C VAL A 242 24.46 21.07 40.46
N ILE A 243 25.66 20.69 40.05
CA ILE A 243 26.20 21.04 38.75
C ILE A 243 26.81 19.80 38.08
N GLY A 244 26.53 19.63 36.80
CA GLY A 244 27.09 18.54 36.03
C GLY A 244 26.54 18.48 34.60
N MET A 245 26.94 17.43 33.90
CA MET A 245 26.58 17.20 32.50
C MET A 245 25.13 16.71 32.34
N THR A 246 24.39 17.34 31.42
CA THR A 246 23.02 17.02 31.00
C THR A 246 22.93 17.00 29.48
N PRO A 247 21.82 16.58 28.86
CA PRO A 247 21.63 16.68 27.41
C PRO A 247 21.76 18.11 26.85
N LEU A 248 21.61 19.15 27.69
CA LEU A 248 21.79 20.56 27.31
C LEU A 248 23.22 21.07 27.55
N GLY A 249 24.15 20.21 27.97
CA GLY A 249 25.51 20.57 28.38
C GLY A 249 25.68 20.61 29.90
N ILE A 250 26.76 21.24 30.35
CA ILE A 250 27.06 21.42 31.78
C ILE A 250 26.18 22.55 32.32
N ILE A 251 25.31 22.23 33.27
CA ILE A 251 24.37 23.20 33.86
C ILE A 251 24.23 23.00 35.36
N ALA A 252 24.05 24.11 36.07
CA ALA A 252 23.68 24.09 37.48
C ALA A 252 22.15 24.02 37.62
N GLN A 253 21.68 23.18 38.52
CA GLN A 253 20.28 22.84 38.74
C GLN A 253 19.96 22.87 40.23
N ARG A 254 18.75 23.29 40.60
CA ARG A 254 18.24 23.11 41.98
C ARG A 254 18.30 21.63 42.37
N LEU A 255 18.65 21.33 43.62
CA LEU A 255 18.84 19.95 44.11
C LEU A 255 17.69 18.99 43.76
N ASN A 256 16.45 19.46 43.78
CA ASN A 256 15.25 18.64 43.58
C ASN A 256 14.69 18.72 42.15
N PHE A 257 15.52 19.01 41.13
CA PHE A 257 15.05 19.09 39.74
C PHE A 257 14.55 17.74 39.19
N ALA A 258 15.00 16.63 39.78
CA ALA A 258 14.61 15.26 39.44
C ALA A 258 14.57 14.38 40.71
N PRO A 259 13.93 13.19 40.67
CA PRO A 259 13.95 12.25 41.78
C PRO A 259 15.37 11.77 42.12
N ILE A 260 15.81 12.03 43.35
CA ILE A 260 17.13 11.64 43.87
C ILE A 260 17.10 10.16 44.22
N LEU A 261 18.11 9.41 43.77
CA LEU A 261 18.32 8.01 44.15
C LEU A 261 19.28 7.87 45.33
N GLY A 262 20.25 8.77 45.47
CA GLY A 262 21.14 8.81 46.62
C GLY A 262 22.30 9.79 46.47
N TYR A 263 23.19 9.73 47.46
CA TYR A 263 24.36 10.59 47.59
C TYR A 263 25.63 9.75 47.71
N LEU A 264 26.74 10.25 47.19
CA LEU A 264 28.03 9.59 47.15
C LEU A 264 29.11 10.54 47.70
N HIS A 265 29.86 10.06 48.67
CA HIS A 265 30.94 10.82 49.28
C HIS A 265 32.14 10.95 48.34
N VAL A 266 32.61 12.18 48.16
CA VAL A 266 33.85 12.47 47.43
C VAL A 266 35.00 12.68 48.43
N PRO A 267 36.09 11.90 48.35
CA PRO A 267 37.16 11.92 49.34
C PRO A 267 38.15 13.08 49.09
N TYR A 268 37.72 14.31 49.37
CA TYR A 268 38.60 15.47 49.37
C TYR A 268 39.73 15.28 50.41
N GLN A 269 40.98 15.39 49.97
CA GLN A 269 42.19 15.17 50.78
C GLN A 269 42.76 16.47 51.34
#